data_AF-A0A3D0PT76-F1
#
_entry.id   AF-A0A3D0PT76-F1
#
_cell.length_a   1.000
_cell.length_b   1.000
_cell.length_c   1.000
_cell.angle_alpha   90.00
_cell.angle_beta   90.00
_cell.angle_gamma   90.00
#
_symmetry.space_group_name_H-M   'P 1'
#
loop_
_entity.id
_entity.type
_entity.pdbx_description
1 polymer ?
#
loop_
_entity_poly.entity_id
_entity_poly.type
_entity_poly.pdbx_seq_one_letter_code
_entity_poly.pdbx_strand_id
1 'polypeptide(L)'
;MIFAHLEFNNNGNVLEQTLESHLIATGNMAGNIGQHVGMEAFMKLAGYLHDLGKADRLFQDYIRNKTKQQVNHSSAGGRILDDLICADQELTNLKHSKAKFAYFQELLTYILLAHHGLYDLIPYGSTEYKTYQRLRYDEDGDYHYAEDVIPPFMGAWIEILLNIRKISGSLDRIQEKLNILAVELFDKYAIIIIPENLVNILAEYEE
;
A
#
# COMPACT_ATOMS: atom_id res chain seq x y z
N MET A 1 9.91 15.29 -9.09
CA MET A 1 9.27 14.11 -9.69
C MET A 1 9.95 12.87 -9.13
N ILE A 2 9.16 11.85 -8.74
CA ILE A 2 9.65 10.61 -8.14
C ILE A 2 9.55 9.49 -9.18
N PHE A 3 10.63 8.74 -9.39
CA PHE A 3 10.71 7.71 -10.42
C PHE A 3 10.74 6.30 -9.82
N ALA A 4 10.01 5.38 -10.44
CA ALA A 4 10.16 3.94 -10.19
C ALA A 4 11.22 3.30 -11.09
N HIS A 5 11.34 3.81 -12.33
CA HIS A 5 12.29 3.34 -13.34
C HIS A 5 12.96 4.54 -14.03
N LEU A 6 14.27 4.43 -14.21
CA LEU A 6 15.10 5.35 -14.98
C LEU A 6 16.13 4.52 -15.75
N GLU A 7 16.00 4.44 -17.07
CA GLU A 7 16.91 3.66 -17.92
C GLU A 7 17.56 4.55 -18.97
N PHE A 8 18.88 4.44 -19.11
CA PHE A 8 19.67 5.14 -20.11
C PHE A 8 19.95 4.17 -21.25
N ASN A 9 19.35 4.40 -22.42
CA ASN A 9 19.63 3.55 -23.57
C ASN A 9 20.98 3.90 -24.22
N ASN A 10 21.48 3.01 -25.07
CA ASN A 10 22.78 3.19 -25.77
C ASN A 10 22.84 4.43 -26.68
N ASN A 11 21.68 5.03 -27.01
CA ASN A 11 21.59 6.23 -27.84
C ASN A 11 21.53 7.52 -27.02
N GLY A 12 21.63 7.44 -25.69
CA GLY A 12 21.55 8.59 -24.79
C GLY A 12 20.13 9.05 -24.47
N ASN A 13 19.09 8.32 -24.90
CA ASN A 13 17.72 8.62 -24.48
C ASN A 13 17.47 8.05 -23.07
N VAL A 14 16.66 8.77 -22.32
CA VAL A 14 16.22 8.39 -20.99
C VAL A 14 14.79 7.85 -21.08
N LEU A 15 14.58 6.61 -20.64
CA LEU A 15 13.26 6.04 -20.43
C LEU A 15 12.89 6.24 -18.96
N GLU A 16 11.82 7.00 -18.72
CA GLU A 16 11.39 7.39 -17.38
C GLU A 16 10.00 6.81 -17.10
N GLN A 17 9.81 6.27 -15.89
CA GLN A 17 8.50 5.92 -15.38
C GLN A 17 8.34 6.51 -13.97
N THR A 18 7.30 7.34 -13.77
CA THR A 18 6.99 7.89 -12.46
C THR A 18 6.56 6.79 -11.50
N LEU A 19 6.85 6.96 -10.21
CA LEU A 19 6.46 5.98 -9.20
C LEU A 19 4.94 5.79 -9.11
N GLU A 20 4.18 6.88 -9.16
CA GLU A 20 2.72 6.85 -9.17
C GLU A 20 2.17 6.02 -10.34
N SER A 21 2.60 6.31 -11.58
CA SER A 21 2.13 5.58 -12.76
C SER A 21 2.51 4.10 -12.71
N HIS A 22 3.70 3.79 -12.20
CA HIS A 22 4.17 2.43 -12.00
C HIS A 22 3.29 1.65 -11.02
N LEU A 23 3.01 2.22 -9.85
CA LEU A 23 2.20 1.57 -8.81
C LEU A 23 0.76 1.38 -9.30
N ILE A 24 0.15 2.39 -9.92
CA ILE A 24 -1.22 2.30 -10.44
C ILE A 24 -1.32 1.22 -11.54
N ALA A 25 -0.39 1.23 -12.50
CA ALA A 25 -0.39 0.24 -13.57
C ALA A 25 -0.16 -1.19 -13.03
N THR A 26 0.80 -1.36 -12.12
CA THR A 26 1.13 -2.66 -11.51
C THR A 26 -0.02 -3.18 -10.66
N GLY A 27 -0.64 -2.34 -9.84
CA GLY A 27 -1.81 -2.73 -9.05
C GLY A 27 -2.99 -3.13 -9.92
N ASN A 28 -3.32 -2.37 -10.97
CA ASN A 28 -4.40 -2.74 -11.89
C ASN A 28 -4.11 -4.06 -12.62
N MET A 29 -2.88 -4.26 -13.08
CA MET A 29 -2.49 -5.51 -13.74
C MET A 29 -2.54 -6.71 -12.76
N ALA A 30 -2.01 -6.55 -11.55
CA ALA A 30 -2.05 -7.57 -10.52
C ALA A 30 -3.49 -7.91 -10.11
N GLY A 31 -4.36 -6.89 -9.99
CA GLY A 31 -5.79 -7.07 -9.76
C GLY A 31 -6.47 -7.88 -10.86
N ASN A 32 -6.26 -7.52 -12.14
CA ASN A 32 -6.81 -8.25 -13.28
C ASN A 32 -6.37 -9.72 -13.29
N ILE A 33 -5.10 -10.00 -12.98
CA ILE A 33 -4.60 -11.38 -12.86
C ILE A 33 -5.26 -12.09 -11.68
N GLY A 34 -5.32 -11.43 -10.51
CA GLY A 34 -5.93 -11.97 -9.30
C GLY A 34 -7.43 -12.24 -9.42
N GLN A 35 -8.14 -11.49 -10.27
CA GLN A 35 -9.57 -11.66 -10.52
C GLN A 35 -9.91 -13.08 -10.97
N HIS A 36 -9.06 -13.70 -11.79
CA HIS A 36 -9.26 -15.07 -12.28
C HIS A 36 -9.25 -16.13 -11.17
N VAL A 37 -8.77 -15.80 -9.97
CA VAL A 37 -8.74 -16.68 -8.80
C VAL A 37 -9.48 -16.08 -7.59
N GLY A 38 -10.30 -15.04 -7.79
CA GLY A 38 -11.07 -14.39 -6.72
C GLY A 38 -10.23 -13.57 -5.74
N MET A 39 -9.02 -13.14 -6.14
CA MET A 39 -8.07 -12.38 -5.31
C MET A 39 -7.79 -10.96 -5.86
N GLU A 40 -8.71 -10.40 -6.66
CA GLU A 40 -8.53 -9.10 -7.32
C GLU A 40 -8.08 -7.99 -6.34
N ALA A 41 -8.85 -7.74 -5.28
CA ALA A 41 -8.55 -6.67 -4.32
C ALA A 41 -7.21 -6.91 -3.58
N PHE A 42 -6.92 -8.17 -3.24
CA PHE A 42 -5.68 -8.54 -2.56
C PHE A 42 -4.45 -8.26 -3.44
N MET A 43 -4.49 -8.74 -4.69
CA MET A 43 -3.38 -8.58 -5.63
C MET A 43 -3.21 -7.12 -6.07
N LYS A 44 -4.32 -6.39 -6.22
CA LYS A 44 -4.29 -4.95 -6.53
C LYS A 44 -3.63 -4.15 -5.43
N LEU A 45 -4.00 -4.42 -4.17
CA LEU A 45 -3.38 -3.82 -3.00
C LEU A 45 -1.88 -4.14 -2.92
N ALA A 46 -1.47 -5.39 -3.18
CA ALA A 46 -0.06 -5.77 -3.22
C ALA A 46 0.71 -4.93 -4.26
N GLY A 47 0.18 -4.78 -5.48
CA GLY A 47 0.82 -3.99 -6.53
C GLY A 47 0.93 -2.49 -6.19
N TYR A 48 -0.10 -1.91 -5.56
CA TYR A 48 -0.09 -0.51 -5.12
C TYR A 48 0.94 -0.22 -4.02
N LEU A 49 1.23 -1.20 -3.16
CA LEU A 49 2.08 -0.97 -1.99
C LEU A 49 3.54 -1.37 -2.20
N HIS A 50 3.83 -2.31 -3.12
CA HIS A 50 5.12 -3.01 -3.12
C HIS A 50 6.33 -2.07 -3.23
N ASP A 51 6.28 -1.07 -4.11
CA ASP A 51 7.42 -0.22 -4.45
C ASP A 51 7.37 1.17 -3.81
N LEU A 52 6.49 1.41 -2.84
CA LEU A 52 6.33 2.73 -2.21
C LEU A 52 7.64 3.28 -1.63
N GLY A 53 8.52 2.40 -1.14
CA GLY A 53 9.81 2.78 -0.58
C GLY A 53 10.80 3.35 -1.60
N LYS A 54 10.49 3.30 -2.91
CA LYS A 54 11.25 4.01 -3.94
C LYS A 54 11.11 5.52 -3.82
N ALA A 55 10.12 6.02 -3.08
CA ALA A 55 9.95 7.45 -2.84
C ALA A 55 11.07 8.07 -2.00
N ASP A 56 11.72 7.27 -1.15
CA ASP A 56 12.84 7.71 -0.30
C ASP A 56 13.97 8.34 -1.12
N ARG A 57 14.53 9.46 -0.60
CA ARG A 57 15.58 10.22 -1.29
C ARG A 57 16.83 9.39 -1.60
N LEU A 58 17.21 8.43 -0.75
CA LEU A 58 18.37 7.59 -1.00
C LEU A 58 18.13 6.69 -2.21
N PHE A 59 16.92 6.13 -2.34
CA PHE A 59 16.56 5.37 -3.53
C PHE A 59 16.52 6.27 -4.78
N GLN A 60 15.98 7.47 -4.65
CA GLN A 60 15.93 8.46 -5.72
C GLN A 60 17.33 8.92 -6.17
N ASP A 61 18.31 8.98 -5.28
CA ASP A 61 19.70 9.25 -5.61
C ASP A 61 20.38 8.04 -6.26
N TYR A 62 20.09 6.82 -5.77
CA TYR A 62 20.55 5.56 -6.38
C TYR A 62 20.08 5.44 -7.83
N ILE A 63 18.78 5.58 -8.10
CA ILE A 63 18.22 5.39 -9.45
C ILE A 63 18.69 6.48 -10.43
N ARG A 64 19.08 7.66 -9.93
CA ARG A 64 19.69 8.74 -10.71
C ARG A 64 21.20 8.62 -10.86
N ASN A 65 21.80 7.49 -10.48
CA ASN A 65 23.23 7.24 -10.53
C ASN A 65 24.09 8.24 -9.73
N LYS A 66 23.54 8.89 -8.71
CA LYS A 66 24.33 9.77 -7.80
C LYS A 66 25.09 8.96 -6.75
N THR A 67 24.60 7.77 -6.42
CA THR A 67 25.23 6.83 -5.50
C THR A 67 25.10 5.41 -6.05
N LYS A 68 26.00 4.51 -5.59
CA LYS A 68 25.93 3.07 -5.86
C LYS A 68 25.46 2.26 -4.64
N GLN A 69 25.09 2.94 -3.57
CA GLN A 69 24.59 2.30 -2.36
C GLN A 69 23.29 1.57 -2.65
N GLN A 70 23.19 0.31 -2.20
CA GLN A 70 21.94 -0.44 -2.25
C GLN A 70 20.99 0.11 -1.18
N VAL A 71 19.76 0.43 -1.58
CA VAL A 71 18.74 1.00 -0.69
C VAL A 71 17.58 0.02 -0.55
N ASN A 72 17.20 -0.27 0.69
CA ASN A 72 16.01 -1.06 0.96
C ASN A 72 14.76 -0.22 0.69
N HIS A 73 14.13 -0.42 -0.46
CA HIS A 73 12.81 0.12 -0.77
C HIS A 73 11.67 -0.87 -0.47
N SER A 74 12.03 -2.14 -0.28
CA SER A 74 11.06 -3.23 -0.23
C SER A 74 10.30 -3.35 1.08
N SER A 75 10.82 -2.76 2.15
CA SER A 75 10.19 -2.80 3.46
C SER A 75 9.00 -1.83 3.61
N ALA A 76 9.03 -0.70 2.90
CA ALA A 76 8.09 0.40 3.11
C ALA A 76 6.62 0.02 2.90
N GLY A 77 6.30 -0.79 1.88
CA GLY A 77 4.92 -1.22 1.62
C GLY A 77 4.32 -2.02 2.78
N GLY A 78 5.12 -2.91 3.38
CA GLY A 78 4.71 -3.68 4.55
C GLY A 78 4.51 -2.81 5.79
N ARG A 79 5.37 -1.80 6.00
CA ARG A 79 5.25 -0.84 7.10
C ARG A 79 4.01 0.04 6.97
N ILE A 80 3.73 0.55 5.77
CA ILE A 80 2.51 1.35 5.49
C ILE A 80 1.25 0.54 5.78
N LEU A 81 1.22 -0.74 5.37
CA LEU A 81 0.08 -1.60 5.66
C LEU A 81 -0.14 -1.77 7.17
N ASP A 82 0.92 -1.97 7.96
CA ASP A 82 0.80 -2.09 9.42
C ASP A 82 0.38 -0.78 10.07
N ASP A 83 0.98 0.35 9.68
CA ASP A 83 0.61 1.68 10.18
C ASP A 83 -0.87 1.98 9.89
N LEU A 84 -1.35 1.66 8.68
CA LEU A 84 -2.75 1.81 8.28
C LEU A 84 -3.72 1.01 9.14
N ILE A 85 -3.39 -0.26 9.39
CA ILE A 85 -4.23 -1.14 10.20
C ILE A 85 -4.23 -0.67 11.66
N CYS A 86 -3.08 -0.22 12.18
CA CYS A 86 -2.93 0.25 13.55
C CYS A 86 -3.58 1.63 13.77
N ALA A 87 -3.63 2.50 12.76
CA ALA A 87 -4.26 3.81 12.83
C ALA A 87 -5.80 3.74 12.77
N ASP A 88 -6.37 2.69 12.19
CA ASP A 88 -7.83 2.49 12.11
C ASP A 88 -8.31 1.53 13.22
N GLN A 89 -9.11 2.06 14.15
CA GLN A 89 -9.61 1.30 15.29
C GLN A 89 -10.46 0.07 14.88
N GLU A 90 -11.23 0.16 13.79
CA GLU A 90 -12.02 -0.98 13.31
C GLU A 90 -11.12 -2.08 12.74
N LEU A 91 -10.11 -1.71 11.94
CA LEU A 91 -9.16 -2.67 11.39
C LEU A 91 -8.30 -3.31 12.49
N THR A 92 -7.86 -2.52 13.47
CA THR A 92 -7.18 -3.03 14.67
C THR A 92 -8.06 -4.03 15.42
N ASN A 93 -9.34 -3.71 15.63
CA ASN A 93 -10.28 -4.65 16.26
C ASN A 93 -10.47 -5.92 15.44
N LEU A 94 -10.50 -5.84 14.11
CA LEU A 94 -10.56 -7.01 13.22
C LEU A 94 -9.30 -7.88 13.32
N LYS A 95 -8.11 -7.27 13.37
CA LYS A 95 -6.82 -7.97 13.59
C LYS A 95 -6.85 -8.82 14.85
N HIS A 96 -7.39 -8.29 15.95
CA HIS A 96 -7.45 -9.01 17.22
C HIS A 96 -8.60 -10.02 17.31
N SER A 97 -9.73 -9.77 16.64
CA SER A 97 -10.95 -10.58 16.80
C SER A 97 -11.19 -11.60 15.68
N LYS A 98 -10.50 -11.48 14.54
CA LYS A 98 -10.72 -12.31 13.35
C LYS A 98 -9.39 -12.86 12.81
N ALA A 99 -9.13 -14.14 13.10
CA ALA A 99 -7.92 -14.83 12.63
C ALA A 99 -7.69 -14.71 11.10
N LYS A 100 -8.76 -14.74 10.30
CA LYS A 100 -8.66 -14.55 8.84
C LYS A 100 -8.05 -13.20 8.45
N PHE A 101 -8.38 -12.13 9.18
CA PHE A 101 -7.83 -10.80 8.91
C PHE A 101 -6.37 -10.70 9.37
N ALA A 102 -6.02 -11.34 10.50
CA ALA A 102 -4.63 -11.46 10.91
C ALA A 102 -3.78 -12.21 9.88
N TYR A 103 -4.27 -13.33 9.32
CA TYR A 103 -3.58 -14.05 8.24
C TYR A 103 -3.49 -13.24 6.95
N PHE A 104 -4.53 -12.48 6.60
CA PHE A 104 -4.48 -11.55 5.48
C PHE A 104 -3.33 -10.56 5.64
N GLN A 105 -3.23 -9.92 6.82
CA GLN A 105 -2.16 -8.97 7.11
C GLN A 105 -0.80 -9.66 7.01
N GLU A 106 -0.61 -10.81 7.68
CA GLU A 106 0.67 -11.52 7.70
C GLU A 106 1.12 -11.94 6.29
N LEU A 107 0.23 -12.51 5.49
CA LEU A 107 0.52 -12.95 4.12
C LEU A 107 0.85 -11.76 3.21
N LEU A 108 0.05 -10.69 3.26
CA LEU A 108 0.29 -9.52 2.44
C LEU A 108 1.58 -8.81 2.84
N THR A 109 1.84 -8.66 4.15
CA THR A 109 3.10 -8.13 4.65
C THR A 109 4.27 -8.97 4.15
N TYR A 110 4.23 -10.30 4.24
CA TYR A 110 5.32 -11.14 3.73
C TYR A 110 5.54 -10.96 2.23
N ILE A 111 4.47 -10.95 1.42
CA ILE A 111 4.56 -10.72 -0.04
C ILE A 111 5.23 -9.37 -0.34
N LEU A 112 4.80 -8.31 0.35
CA LEU A 112 5.37 -6.97 0.19
C LEU A 112 6.85 -6.95 0.57
N LEU A 113 7.23 -7.55 1.69
CA LEU A 113 8.62 -7.57 2.13
C LEU A 113 9.52 -8.45 1.24
N ALA A 114 8.97 -9.49 0.62
CA ALA A 114 9.72 -10.52 -0.10
C ALA A 114 9.78 -10.30 -1.63
N HIS A 115 9.32 -9.17 -2.17
CA HIS A 115 9.21 -9.00 -3.63
C HIS A 115 10.57 -8.92 -4.37
N HIS A 116 11.69 -8.73 -3.66
CA HIS A 116 13.06 -8.89 -4.21
C HIS A 116 13.73 -10.22 -3.84
N GLY A 117 13.02 -11.12 -3.16
CA GLY A 117 13.55 -12.41 -2.73
C GLY A 117 12.88 -12.92 -1.46
N LEU A 118 12.60 -14.23 -1.45
CA LEU A 118 12.07 -14.93 -0.29
C LEU A 118 13.08 -14.89 0.86
N TYR A 119 12.57 -14.90 2.09
CA TYR A 119 13.39 -14.94 3.29
C TYR A 119 12.76 -15.79 4.38
N ASP A 120 13.59 -16.42 5.20
CA ASP A 120 13.12 -17.18 6.36
C ASP A 120 12.50 -16.24 7.39
N LEU A 121 11.29 -16.58 7.83
CA LEU A 121 10.60 -15.83 8.88
C LEU A 121 11.37 -15.83 10.20
N ILE A 122 12.06 -16.92 10.50
CA ILE A 122 12.98 -17.05 11.62
C ILE A 122 14.30 -17.55 11.06
N PRO A 123 15.33 -16.69 10.94
CA PRO A 123 16.64 -17.09 10.46
C PRO A 123 17.24 -18.19 11.35
N TYR A 124 18.01 -19.08 10.76
CA TYR A 124 18.72 -20.12 11.52
C TYR A 124 19.58 -19.49 12.63
N GLY A 125 19.39 -19.97 13.87
CA GLY A 125 20.12 -19.46 15.04
C GLY A 125 19.58 -18.15 15.63
N SER A 126 18.48 -17.61 15.11
CA SER A 126 17.79 -16.44 15.67
C SER A 126 16.50 -16.86 16.39
N THR A 127 16.10 -16.08 17.39
CA THR A 127 14.76 -16.13 18.00
C THR A 127 13.87 -14.97 17.53
N GLU A 128 14.41 -14.07 16.72
CA GLU A 128 13.69 -12.89 16.24
C GLU A 128 13.00 -13.15 14.90
N TYR A 129 11.76 -12.69 14.82
CA TYR A 129 10.95 -12.76 13.62
C TYR A 129 11.43 -11.71 12.61
N LYS A 130 11.89 -12.13 11.44
CA LYS A 130 12.50 -11.24 10.44
C LYS A 130 11.54 -10.17 9.92
N THR A 131 10.25 -10.49 9.81
CA THR A 131 9.22 -9.49 9.45
C THR A 131 9.16 -8.36 10.49
N TYR A 132 9.33 -8.65 11.79
CA TYR A 132 9.36 -7.63 12.83
C TYR A 132 10.52 -6.65 12.62
N GLN A 133 11.73 -7.16 12.38
CA GLN A 133 12.90 -6.34 12.04
C GLN A 133 12.65 -5.51 10.77
N ARG A 134 12.07 -6.14 9.74
CA ARG A 134 11.83 -5.49 8.44
C ARG A 134 10.76 -4.40 8.47
N LEU A 135 9.80 -4.46 9.40
CA LEU A 135 8.84 -3.39 9.63
C LEU A 135 9.47 -2.20 10.37
N ARG A 136 10.55 -2.41 11.11
CA ARG A 136 11.31 -1.39 11.87
C ARG A 136 12.63 -1.02 11.20
N TYR A 137 12.71 -1.23 9.88
CA TYR A 137 13.92 -1.04 9.08
C TYR A 137 14.45 0.41 9.06
N ASP A 138 13.59 1.36 9.43
CA ASP A 138 13.84 2.79 9.44
C ASP A 138 14.25 3.34 10.82
N GLU A 139 14.31 2.51 11.86
CA GLU A 139 14.61 2.98 13.22
C GLU A 139 16.10 3.25 13.50
N ASP A 140 17.01 2.54 12.81
CA ASP A 140 18.45 2.54 13.10
C ASP A 140 19.31 3.11 11.95
N GLY A 141 18.74 3.93 11.06
CA GLY A 141 19.49 4.43 9.90
C GLY A 141 18.94 5.69 9.25
N ASP A 142 19.60 6.10 8.16
CA ASP A 142 19.29 7.32 7.41
C ASP A 142 18.08 7.19 6.46
N TYR A 143 17.13 6.30 6.75
CA TYR A 143 15.94 6.11 5.92
C TYR A 143 14.86 7.13 6.30
N HIS A 144 14.26 7.80 5.32
CA HIS A 144 13.35 8.95 5.53
C HIS A 144 11.89 8.55 5.28
N TYR A 145 11.42 7.57 6.06
CA TYR A 145 10.09 6.99 5.85
C TYR A 145 8.97 8.03 6.02
N ALA A 146 8.98 8.78 7.11
CA ALA A 146 7.93 9.76 7.42
C ALA A 146 7.95 10.96 6.48
N GLU A 147 9.13 11.39 6.04
CA GLU A 147 9.32 12.61 5.25
C GLU A 147 9.17 12.37 3.74
N ASP A 148 9.65 11.25 3.23
CA ASP A 148 9.73 11.02 1.79
C ASP A 148 8.73 9.98 1.30
N VAL A 149 8.39 8.97 2.13
CA VAL A 149 7.52 7.87 1.70
C VAL A 149 6.05 8.18 1.97
N ILE A 150 5.67 8.68 3.14
CA ILE A 150 4.25 8.94 3.46
C ILE A 150 3.62 10.06 2.61
N PRO A 151 4.23 11.26 2.50
CA PRO A 151 3.54 12.43 1.94
C PRO A 151 3.08 12.29 0.49
N PRO A 152 3.86 11.72 -0.45
CA PRO A 152 3.45 11.60 -1.85
C PRO A 152 2.18 10.79 -2.06
N PHE A 153 1.84 9.91 -1.12
CA PHE A 153 0.71 9.02 -1.27
C PHE A 153 -0.50 9.43 -0.45
N MET A 154 -0.46 10.52 0.34
CA MET A 154 -1.56 11.01 1.21
C MET A 154 -2.94 11.03 0.52
N GLY A 155 -3.02 11.40 -0.77
CA GLY A 155 -4.27 11.35 -1.54
C GLY A 155 -4.75 9.94 -1.91
N ALA A 156 -3.87 8.93 -1.95
CA ALA A 156 -4.19 7.55 -2.30
C ALA A 156 -4.61 6.68 -1.10
N TRP A 157 -4.47 7.17 0.15
CA TRP A 157 -4.78 6.40 1.36
C TRP A 157 -6.25 5.98 1.41
N ILE A 158 -7.15 6.82 0.92
CA ILE A 158 -8.58 6.49 0.84
C ILE A 158 -8.78 5.26 -0.05
N GLU A 159 -8.18 5.21 -1.24
CA GLU A 159 -8.29 4.06 -2.14
C GLU A 159 -7.68 2.79 -1.51
N ILE A 160 -6.51 2.92 -0.87
CA ILE A 160 -5.83 1.81 -0.18
C ILE A 160 -6.71 1.27 0.96
N LEU A 161 -7.23 2.15 1.82
CA LEU A 161 -8.14 1.81 2.92
C LEU A 161 -9.42 1.15 2.42
N LEU A 162 -10.01 1.66 1.33
CA LEU A 162 -11.19 1.05 0.70
C LEU A 162 -10.88 -0.38 0.23
N ASN A 163 -9.71 -0.64 -0.34
CA ASN A 163 -9.31 -2.00 -0.72
C ASN A 163 -9.12 -2.91 0.49
N ILE A 164 -8.49 -2.43 1.57
CA ILE A 164 -8.37 -3.20 2.82
C ILE A 164 -9.76 -3.54 3.39
N ARG A 165 -10.69 -2.58 3.39
CA ARG A 165 -12.07 -2.75 3.88
C ARG A 165 -12.90 -3.70 3.02
N LYS A 166 -12.69 -3.73 1.69
CA LYS A 166 -13.27 -4.76 0.79
C LYS A 166 -12.83 -6.15 1.21
N ILE A 167 -11.52 -6.35 1.38
CA ILE A 167 -10.93 -7.65 1.70
C ILE A 167 -11.40 -8.14 3.07
N SER A 168 -11.56 -7.22 4.03
CA SER A 168 -11.96 -7.56 5.39
C SER A 168 -13.46 -7.79 5.59
N GLY A 169 -14.28 -7.55 4.56
CA GLY A 169 -15.75 -7.55 4.68
C GLY A 169 -16.29 -6.40 5.53
N SER A 170 -15.47 -5.39 5.84
CA SER A 170 -15.91 -4.22 6.61
C SER A 170 -16.82 -3.32 5.78
N LEU A 171 -16.74 -3.35 4.44
CA LEU A 171 -17.64 -2.56 3.60
C LEU A 171 -19.11 -2.93 3.78
N ASP A 172 -19.43 -4.23 3.90
CA ASP A 172 -20.81 -4.68 4.16
C ASP A 172 -21.29 -4.13 5.52
N ARG A 173 -20.41 -4.07 6.52
CA ARG A 173 -20.70 -3.46 7.82
C ARG A 173 -20.81 -1.95 7.80
N ILE A 174 -20.06 -1.27 6.93
CA ILE A 174 -20.14 0.18 6.73
C ILE A 174 -21.46 0.54 6.06
N GLN A 175 -21.91 -0.26 5.09
CA GLN A 175 -23.25 -0.16 4.49
C GLN A 175 -24.34 -0.30 5.56
N GLU A 176 -24.24 -1.32 6.42
CA GLU A 176 -25.19 -1.56 7.52
C GLU A 176 -25.18 -0.46 8.60
N LYS A 177 -24.01 0.03 9.02
CA LYS A 177 -23.88 1.01 10.13
C LYS A 177 -24.19 2.45 9.73
N LEU A 178 -23.82 2.87 8.53
CA LEU A 178 -23.97 4.27 8.09
C LEU A 178 -25.26 4.50 7.29
N ASN A 179 -26.06 3.46 7.06
CA ASN A 179 -27.29 3.50 6.25
C ASN A 179 -27.06 4.10 4.85
N ILE A 180 -25.86 3.87 4.30
CA ILE A 180 -25.49 4.30 2.97
C ILE A 180 -25.99 3.24 2.00
N LEU A 181 -27.03 3.59 1.23
CA LEU A 181 -27.60 2.72 0.21
C LEU A 181 -26.73 2.80 -1.05
N ALA A 182 -25.94 1.74 -1.25
CA ALA A 182 -25.11 1.42 -2.42
C ALA A 182 -23.77 2.16 -2.57
N VAL A 183 -22.72 1.34 -2.73
CA VAL A 183 -21.47 1.66 -3.44
C VAL A 183 -21.39 0.64 -4.57
N GLU A 184 -22.04 0.92 -5.70
CA GLU A 184 -21.73 0.19 -6.92
C GLU A 184 -20.54 0.87 -7.57
N LEU A 185 -19.39 0.19 -7.54
CA LEU A 185 -18.22 0.61 -8.30
C LEU A 185 -18.42 0.13 -9.73
N PHE A 186 -18.93 1.02 -10.57
CA PHE A 186 -18.97 0.81 -12.01
C PHE A 186 -17.92 1.71 -12.66
N ASP A 187 -16.95 1.10 -13.36
CA ASP A 187 -15.98 1.75 -14.26
C ASP A 187 -15.46 3.13 -13.83
N LYS A 188 -14.71 3.17 -12.71
CA LYS A 188 -13.88 4.30 -12.25
C LYS A 188 -14.61 5.52 -11.65
N TYR A 189 -15.91 5.42 -11.38
CA TYR A 189 -16.60 6.43 -10.57
C TYR A 189 -17.18 5.81 -9.29
N ALA A 190 -17.01 6.50 -8.17
CA ALA A 190 -17.79 6.24 -6.97
C ALA A 190 -19.06 7.08 -7.03
N ILE A 191 -20.21 6.45 -7.25
CA ILE A 191 -21.50 7.12 -7.07
C ILE A 191 -21.84 6.97 -5.59
N ILE A 192 -21.66 8.04 -4.83
CA ILE A 192 -22.04 8.09 -3.42
C ILE A 192 -23.46 8.67 -3.38
N ILE A 193 -24.45 7.84 -3.05
CA ILE A 193 -25.81 8.31 -2.78
C ILE A 193 -25.86 8.72 -1.32
N ILE A 194 -25.77 10.04 -1.09
CA ILE A 194 -25.84 10.63 0.24
C ILE A 194 -27.31 10.88 0.57
N PRO A 195 -27.83 10.36 1.70
CA PRO A 195 -29.14 10.74 2.21
C PRO A 195 -29.29 12.26 2.28
N GLU A 196 -30.39 12.81 1.78
CA GLU A 196 -30.58 14.27 1.61
C GLU A 196 -30.36 15.05 2.92
N ASN A 197 -30.65 14.43 4.07
CA ASN A 197 -30.43 15.00 5.40
C ASN A 197 -28.95 15.19 5.79
N LEU A 198 -28.00 14.60 5.05
CA LEU A 198 -26.55 14.72 5.29
C LEU A 198 -25.87 15.71 4.32
N VAL A 199 -26.56 16.14 3.26
CA VAL A 199 -26.00 17.01 2.22
C VAL A 199 -25.60 18.38 2.78
N ASN A 200 -26.44 18.96 3.64
CA ASN A 200 -26.16 20.27 4.25
C ASN A 200 -24.98 20.24 5.24
N ILE A 201 -24.71 19.08 5.85
CA ILE A 201 -23.62 18.91 6.83
C ILE A 201 -22.27 18.81 6.10
N LEU A 202 -22.25 18.18 4.92
CA LEU A 202 -21.05 18.02 4.12
C LEU A 202 -20.65 19.29 3.36
N ALA A 203 -21.60 20.18 3.08
CA ALA A 203 -21.35 21.47 2.45
C ALA A 203 -20.58 22.46 3.34
N GLU A 204 -20.51 22.21 4.65
CA GLU A 204 -19.77 23.04 5.63
C GLU A 204 -18.38 22.50 5.98
N TYR A 205 -17.98 21.35 5.41
CA TYR A 205 -16.63 20.80 5.56
C TYR A 205 -15.69 21.42 4.52
N GLU A 206 -14.76 22.26 4.95
CA GLU A 206 -13.63 22.70 4.12
C GLU A 206 -12.64 21.54 3.95
N GLU A 207 -12.15 21.34 2.72
CA GLU A 207 -11.30 20.24 2.24
C GLU A 207 -10.09 19.88 3.13
#